data_AF-A0A1M3QZ21-F1
#
_entry.id   AF-A0A1M3QZ21-F1
#
_cell.length_a   1.000
_cell.length_b   1.000
_cell.length_c   1.000
_cell.angle_alpha   90.00
_cell.angle_beta   90.00
_cell.angle_gamma   90.00
#
_symmetry.space_group_name_H-M   'P 1'
#
loop_
_entity.id
_entity.type
_entity.pdbx_description
1 polymer ?
#
loop_
_entity_poly.entity_id
_entity_poly.type
_entity_poly.pdbx_seq_one_letter_code
_entity_poly.pdbx_strand_id
1 'polypeptide(L)'
;MKFLIPGITLIIAIGISPAAIAQKAKKKGYVVLNNGDTTYGWIDYFNWERNPNSISLRKDSLLQDITSYSKYEIQTVEISGLDLYIKAVVEKDARPVTIGSLLPPDDDSLIVDTALLRVLVKGSQFNLYELFDGKYHFFIQKPGGDIKELKYRVVSNDNNNTYSTQKLFINQLTSYLVNQSRTEGLVKKIYAANYTEKDLTRIVTEMNNLSGNVQYVASVESKKVGVSFFAGAGGGYSNLKFGGNNSTLGDMQYKGSFVPYVTVGVDISSPRNLHAFTLRAEVSYYSTDYSGEGTKDVPISTSDKYITSYALLQKNISPTVSLLYGFVRKESLQIYVGAGVAWNLASYSKNIYTETSDTWGNRSFKDYLIFPKSWISPLLKLGIKLNHRISAELDGRFISSMTDYSAWSLTPQTFTGQIRYHF
;
A
#
# COMPACT_ATOMS: atom_id res chain seq x y z
N MET A 1 46.01 14.84 9.96
CA MET A 1 46.20 13.59 9.20
C MET A 1 44.88 13.26 8.53
N LYS A 2 44.83 13.38 7.20
CA LYS A 2 43.64 13.12 6.36
C LYS A 2 43.35 11.62 6.38
N PHE A 3 42.19 11.20 6.86
CA PHE A 3 41.63 9.89 6.52
C PHE A 3 40.38 10.08 5.67
N LEU A 4 40.49 9.54 4.47
CA LEU A 4 39.47 9.46 3.45
C LEU A 4 38.22 8.73 3.99
N ILE A 5 37.05 9.37 3.89
CA ILE A 5 35.75 8.67 3.83
C ILE A 5 35.09 9.10 2.52
N PRO A 6 35.38 8.45 1.38
CA PRO A 6 34.68 8.73 0.12
C PRO A 6 33.53 7.74 -0.12
N GLY A 7 33.30 6.77 0.78
CA GLY A 7 32.39 5.64 0.53
C GLY A 7 30.93 5.85 0.89
N ILE A 8 30.60 6.80 1.78
CA ILE A 8 29.24 6.89 2.36
C ILE A 8 28.42 8.04 1.74
N THR A 9 29.07 9.06 1.18
CA THR A 9 28.37 10.17 0.51
C THR A 9 27.87 9.80 -0.90
N LEU A 10 28.41 8.74 -1.52
CA LEU A 10 28.06 8.36 -2.90
C LEU A 10 26.76 7.52 -3.01
N ILE A 11 26.30 6.89 -1.93
CA ILE A 11 25.06 6.09 -1.96
C ILE A 11 23.81 6.95 -1.77
N ILE A 12 23.93 8.14 -1.18
CA ILE A 12 22.81 9.09 -1.02
C ILE A 12 22.60 9.96 -2.28
N ALA A 13 23.62 10.12 -3.13
CA ALA A 13 23.55 10.96 -4.32
C ALA A 13 23.03 10.27 -5.60
N ILE A 14 22.89 8.93 -5.62
CA ILE A 14 22.44 8.18 -6.82
C ILE A 14 20.90 8.04 -6.89
N GLY A 15 20.15 8.46 -5.88
CA GLY A 15 18.75 8.04 -5.71
C GLY A 15 17.63 9.05 -5.94
N ILE A 16 17.90 10.34 -6.16
CA ILE A 16 16.81 11.34 -6.20
C ILE A 16 17.05 12.41 -7.26
N SER A 17 17.03 12.02 -8.53
CA SER A 17 16.41 12.89 -9.51
C SER A 17 14.90 12.62 -9.45
N PRO A 18 14.05 13.54 -8.96
CA PRO A 18 12.60 13.44 -9.11
C PRO A 18 12.22 13.78 -10.56
N ALA A 19 12.87 13.15 -11.53
CA ALA A 19 12.49 13.20 -12.93
C ALA A 19 11.52 12.05 -13.18
N ALA A 20 10.25 12.32 -12.87
CA ALA A 20 9.11 11.86 -13.65
C ALA A 20 9.15 10.40 -14.14
N ILE A 21 9.03 9.45 -13.21
CA ILE A 21 8.55 8.10 -13.56
C ILE A 21 7.44 7.70 -12.59
N ALA A 22 6.33 8.43 -12.64
CA ALA A 22 5.03 7.76 -12.48
C ALA A 22 4.79 6.95 -13.77
N GLN A 23 5.53 5.85 -13.95
CA GLN A 23 5.33 4.98 -15.11
C GLN A 23 3.91 4.47 -15.04
N LYS A 24 3.09 4.89 -16.01
CA LYS A 24 1.69 4.52 -16.07
C LYS A 24 1.58 3.00 -16.21
N ALA A 25 0.64 2.36 -15.50
CA ALA A 25 0.41 0.94 -15.72
C ALA A 25 -0.11 0.75 -17.12
N LYS A 26 0.61 -0.03 -17.91
CA LYS A 26 0.24 -0.33 -19.28
C LYS A 26 -0.36 -1.72 -19.32
N LYS A 27 -1.56 -1.83 -19.86
CA LYS A 27 -2.26 -3.11 -20.05
C LYS A 27 -2.59 -3.28 -21.53
N LYS A 28 -2.51 -4.52 -22.01
CA LYS A 28 -2.94 -4.84 -23.38
C LYS A 28 -4.44 -4.60 -23.50
N GLY A 29 -4.85 -4.11 -24.65
CA GLY A 29 -6.24 -3.80 -24.92
C GLY A 29 -6.43 -3.24 -26.33
N TYR A 30 -7.63 -2.74 -26.59
CA TYR A 30 -7.95 -2.07 -27.84
C TYR A 30 -8.95 -0.94 -27.63
N VAL A 31 -8.93 0.01 -28.57
CA VAL A 31 -9.89 1.10 -28.69
C VAL A 31 -10.60 0.96 -30.03
N VAL A 32 -11.93 0.95 -30.01
CA VAL A 32 -12.79 1.04 -31.19
C VAL A 32 -13.22 2.50 -31.33
N LEU A 33 -12.95 3.10 -32.49
CA LEU A 33 -13.31 4.47 -32.81
C LEU A 33 -14.72 4.53 -33.43
N ASN A 34 -15.30 5.72 -33.48
CA ASN A 34 -16.66 5.93 -34.03
C ASN A 34 -16.84 5.49 -35.48
N ASN A 35 -15.76 5.47 -36.27
CA ASN A 35 -15.78 5.02 -37.65
C ASN A 35 -15.71 3.49 -37.78
N GLY A 36 -15.63 2.75 -36.66
CA GLY A 36 -15.49 1.30 -36.61
C GLY A 36 -14.03 0.81 -36.60
N ASP A 37 -13.05 1.70 -36.78
CA ASP A 37 -11.65 1.29 -36.76
C ASP A 37 -11.24 0.82 -35.36
N THR A 38 -10.54 -0.31 -35.31
CA THR A 38 -10.04 -0.89 -34.06
C THR A 38 -8.53 -0.75 -33.99
N THR A 39 -8.05 -0.08 -32.94
CA THR A 39 -6.62 0.08 -32.68
C THR A 39 -6.22 -0.76 -31.47
N TYR A 40 -5.40 -1.78 -31.70
CA TYR A 40 -4.82 -2.63 -30.66
C TYR A 40 -3.54 -2.01 -30.11
N GLY A 41 -3.28 -2.20 -28.82
CA GLY A 41 -2.05 -1.71 -28.22
C GLY A 41 -1.98 -1.80 -26.70
N TRP A 42 -1.16 -0.93 -26.13
CA TRP A 42 -0.96 -0.79 -24.70
C TRP A 42 -1.66 0.45 -24.18
N ILE A 43 -2.66 0.25 -23.33
CA ILE A 43 -3.47 1.29 -22.72
C ILE A 43 -2.91 1.65 -21.35
N ASP A 44 -2.78 2.95 -21.08
CA ASP A 44 -2.42 3.47 -19.76
C ASP A 44 -3.61 3.29 -18.78
N TYR A 45 -3.71 2.13 -18.13
CA TYR A 45 -4.83 1.73 -17.28
C TYR A 45 -4.44 1.64 -15.80
N PHE A 46 -5.10 2.42 -14.95
CA PHE A 46 -4.85 2.49 -13.51
C PHE A 46 -5.98 1.94 -12.64
N ASN A 47 -6.88 1.12 -13.20
CA ASN A 47 -8.15 0.78 -12.55
C ASN A 47 -8.88 2.06 -12.15
N TRP A 48 -9.23 2.85 -13.18
CA TRP A 48 -9.67 4.23 -13.00
C TRP A 48 -10.89 4.31 -12.07
N GLU A 49 -10.74 5.07 -10.98
CA GLU A 49 -11.85 5.31 -10.05
C GLU A 49 -12.93 6.21 -10.66
N ARG A 50 -12.52 7.19 -11.48
CA ARG A 50 -13.40 8.00 -12.33
C ARG A 50 -13.35 7.48 -13.75
N ASN A 51 -14.48 7.43 -14.41
CA ASN A 51 -14.52 7.04 -15.81
C ASN A 51 -13.66 8.00 -16.66
N PRO A 52 -12.84 7.49 -17.58
CA PRO A 52 -11.87 8.29 -18.31
C PRO A 52 -12.56 9.26 -19.29
N ASN A 53 -12.03 10.48 -19.38
CA ASN A 53 -12.41 11.43 -20.44
C ASN A 53 -11.56 11.28 -21.71
N SER A 54 -10.43 10.57 -21.61
CA SER A 54 -9.56 10.23 -22.73
C SER A 54 -8.80 8.94 -22.44
N ILE A 55 -8.36 8.27 -23.48
CA ILE A 55 -7.61 7.01 -23.43
C ILE A 55 -6.30 7.19 -24.18
N SER A 56 -5.20 7.00 -23.48
CA SER A 56 -3.86 6.97 -24.07
C SER A 56 -3.49 5.55 -24.47
N LEU A 57 -3.15 5.34 -25.74
CA LEU A 57 -2.77 4.07 -26.33
C LEU A 57 -1.43 4.19 -27.04
N ARG A 58 -0.60 3.14 -26.92
CA ARG A 58 0.62 2.96 -27.73
C ARG A 58 0.46 1.75 -28.62
N LYS A 59 0.62 1.94 -29.91
CA LYS A 59 0.48 0.88 -30.91
C LYS A 59 1.74 0.00 -30.93
N ASP A 60 1.56 -1.32 -31.03
CA ASP A 60 2.58 -2.37 -31.26
C ASP A 60 3.78 -2.51 -30.29
N SER A 61 4.23 -1.44 -29.62
CA SER A 61 5.38 -1.44 -28.72
C SER A 61 5.27 -0.36 -27.64
N LEU A 62 5.87 -0.61 -26.48
CA LEU A 62 5.96 0.35 -25.37
C LEU A 62 6.80 1.60 -25.68
N LEU A 63 7.58 1.54 -26.77
CA LEU A 63 8.51 2.57 -27.23
C LEU A 63 7.92 3.51 -28.30
N GLN A 64 6.77 3.19 -28.90
CA GLN A 64 6.11 4.07 -29.87
C GLN A 64 5.44 5.27 -29.18
N ASP A 65 5.18 6.31 -29.96
CA ASP A 65 4.48 7.51 -29.53
C ASP A 65 3.08 7.20 -28.97
N ILE A 66 2.65 8.03 -28.01
CA ILE A 66 1.32 7.91 -27.43
C ILE A 66 0.32 8.58 -28.37
N THR A 67 -0.72 7.85 -28.75
CA THR A 67 -1.93 8.43 -29.31
C THR A 67 -2.96 8.56 -28.20
N SER A 68 -3.56 9.74 -28.05
CA SER A 68 -4.61 9.98 -27.07
C SER A 68 -5.94 10.17 -27.80
N TYR A 69 -6.93 9.36 -27.44
CA TYR A 69 -8.28 9.44 -27.97
C TYR A 69 -9.22 10.05 -26.93
N SER A 70 -9.98 11.06 -27.31
CA SER A 70 -11.02 11.65 -26.47
C SER A 70 -12.22 10.72 -26.34
N LYS A 71 -12.97 10.83 -25.23
CA LYS A 71 -14.25 10.10 -25.06
C LYS A 71 -15.24 10.33 -26.21
N TYR A 72 -15.12 11.44 -26.95
CA TYR A 72 -15.99 11.71 -28.09
C TYR A 72 -15.62 10.91 -29.34
N GLU A 73 -14.36 10.50 -29.50
CA GLU A 73 -13.84 9.75 -30.66
C GLU A 73 -14.00 8.23 -30.49
N ILE A 74 -14.15 7.80 -29.24
CA ILE A 74 -14.19 6.40 -28.83
C ILE A 74 -15.63 5.88 -28.86
N GLN A 75 -15.81 4.67 -29.38
CA GLN A 75 -17.03 3.88 -29.24
C GLN A 75 -16.90 2.84 -28.11
N THR A 76 -15.77 2.15 -28.02
CA THR A 76 -15.53 1.10 -27.02
C THR A 76 -14.05 1.01 -26.66
N VAL A 77 -13.74 0.70 -25.41
CA VAL A 77 -12.38 0.41 -24.95
C VAL A 77 -12.41 -0.89 -24.19
N GLU A 78 -11.58 -1.84 -24.58
CA GLU A 78 -11.35 -3.06 -23.82
C GLU A 78 -9.94 -3.08 -23.27
N ILE A 79 -9.82 -3.38 -21.98
CA ILE A 79 -8.57 -3.73 -21.33
C ILE A 79 -8.63 -5.24 -21.12
N SER A 80 -7.81 -5.97 -21.87
CA SER A 80 -7.92 -7.42 -22.02
C SER A 80 -7.95 -8.14 -20.68
N GLY A 81 -9.04 -8.87 -20.43
CA GLY A 81 -9.27 -9.64 -19.20
C GLY A 81 -9.55 -8.80 -17.94
N LEU A 82 -9.70 -7.48 -18.05
CA LEU A 82 -9.90 -6.57 -16.91
C LEU A 82 -11.25 -5.83 -16.98
N ASP A 83 -11.35 -4.84 -17.87
CA ASP A 83 -12.51 -3.95 -17.94
C ASP A 83 -12.89 -3.65 -19.38
N LEU A 84 -14.19 -3.44 -19.59
CA LEU A 84 -14.78 -2.99 -20.84
C LEU A 84 -15.50 -1.67 -20.59
N TYR A 85 -15.29 -0.69 -21.47
CA TYR A 85 -15.98 0.59 -21.46
C TYR A 85 -16.70 0.81 -22.78
N ILE A 86 -17.90 1.39 -22.73
CA ILE A 86 -18.66 1.78 -23.92
C ILE A 86 -19.01 3.26 -23.86
N LYS A 87 -19.01 3.94 -25.01
CA LYS A 87 -19.56 5.28 -25.08
C LYS A 87 -21.09 5.23 -25.04
N ALA A 88 -21.67 6.08 -24.20
CA ALA A 88 -23.10 6.31 -24.16
C ALA A 88 -23.41 7.78 -23.90
N VAL A 89 -24.53 8.24 -24.44
CA VAL A 89 -25.20 9.47 -24.00
C VAL A 89 -26.25 9.06 -22.98
N VAL A 90 -26.13 9.56 -21.76
CA VAL A 90 -27.01 9.19 -20.65
C VAL A 90 -27.55 10.42 -19.95
N GLU A 91 -28.82 10.34 -19.56
CA GLU A 91 -29.40 11.24 -18.57
C GLU A 91 -29.12 10.68 -17.18
N LYS A 92 -28.64 11.53 -16.27
CA LYS A 92 -28.32 11.17 -14.90
C LYS A 92 -28.77 12.24 -13.91
N ASP A 93 -29.13 11.81 -12.72
CA ASP A 93 -29.46 12.65 -11.58
C ASP A 93 -28.19 13.30 -11.02
N ALA A 94 -28.05 14.63 -11.10
CA ALA A 94 -26.89 15.38 -10.63
C ALA A 94 -26.97 15.77 -9.15
N ARG A 95 -27.99 15.31 -8.41
CA ARG A 95 -28.16 15.69 -7.01
C ARG A 95 -26.99 15.18 -6.18
N PRO A 96 -26.41 16.02 -5.32
CA PRO A 96 -25.35 15.58 -4.42
C PRO A 96 -25.88 14.56 -3.41
N VAL A 97 -24.99 13.66 -2.98
CA VAL A 97 -25.26 12.68 -1.92
C VAL A 97 -24.47 12.98 -0.64
N THR A 98 -23.67 14.06 -0.65
CA THR A 98 -22.88 14.51 0.49
C THR A 98 -23.76 15.35 1.41
N ILE A 99 -23.78 14.99 2.70
CA ILE A 99 -24.64 15.54 3.75
C ILE A 99 -24.68 17.08 3.75
N GLY A 100 -23.53 17.75 3.63
CA GLY A 100 -23.43 19.21 3.64
C GLY A 100 -23.91 19.93 2.36
N SER A 101 -24.43 19.20 1.38
CA SER A 101 -24.83 19.75 0.07
C SER A 101 -26.17 19.22 -0.43
N LEU A 102 -26.91 18.45 0.38
CA LEU A 102 -28.13 17.77 -0.06
C LEU A 102 -29.22 18.77 -0.48
N LEU A 103 -29.94 18.42 -1.53
CA LEU A 103 -31.07 19.22 -2.04
C LEU A 103 -32.41 18.76 -1.43
N PRO A 104 -33.43 19.65 -1.37
CA PRO A 104 -34.79 19.30 -0.97
C PRO A 104 -35.46 18.29 -1.92
N PRO A 105 -36.49 17.52 -1.49
CA PRO A 105 -37.09 16.44 -2.29
C PRO A 105 -37.54 16.83 -3.71
N ASP A 106 -38.04 18.06 -3.89
CA ASP A 106 -38.67 18.50 -5.14
C ASP A 106 -37.70 19.08 -6.18
N ASP A 107 -36.41 19.19 -5.85
CA ASP A 107 -35.38 19.75 -6.74
C ASP A 107 -34.78 18.69 -7.68
N ASP A 108 -35.40 18.48 -8.83
CA ASP A 108 -34.86 17.58 -9.86
C ASP A 108 -33.73 18.27 -10.65
N SER A 109 -32.50 17.79 -10.46
CA SER A 109 -31.36 18.14 -11.30
C SER A 109 -30.99 16.97 -12.21
N LEU A 110 -31.55 16.95 -13.42
CA LEU A 110 -31.19 15.97 -14.46
C LEU A 110 -30.19 16.59 -15.43
N ILE A 111 -29.12 15.87 -15.74
CA ILE A 111 -28.10 16.29 -16.71
C ILE A 111 -27.92 15.19 -17.74
N VAL A 112 -27.87 15.58 -19.02
CA VAL A 112 -27.47 14.71 -20.12
C VAL A 112 -25.96 14.87 -20.34
N ASP A 113 -25.22 13.77 -20.30
CA ASP A 113 -23.78 13.76 -20.55
C ASP A 113 -23.37 12.60 -21.46
N THR A 114 -22.27 12.79 -22.19
CA THR A 114 -21.60 11.73 -22.94
C THR A 114 -20.46 11.18 -22.10
N ALA A 115 -20.52 9.89 -21.79
CA ALA A 115 -19.54 9.23 -20.93
C ALA A 115 -19.08 7.88 -21.50
N LEU A 116 -17.88 7.46 -21.10
CA LEU A 116 -17.40 6.10 -21.26
C LEU A 116 -17.85 5.29 -20.05
N LEU A 117 -18.99 4.60 -20.16
CA LEU A 117 -19.53 3.79 -19.08
C LEU A 117 -18.75 2.49 -18.95
N ARG A 118 -18.39 2.12 -17.73
CA ARG A 118 -17.80 0.81 -17.44
C ARG A 118 -18.89 -0.25 -17.52
N VAL A 119 -18.69 -1.29 -18.32
CA VAL A 119 -19.61 -2.42 -18.42
C VAL A 119 -19.39 -3.31 -17.21
N LEU A 120 -20.45 -3.57 -16.45
CA LEU A 120 -20.44 -4.48 -15.29
C LEU A 120 -21.04 -5.84 -15.65
N VAL A 121 -22.12 -5.85 -16.42
CA VAL A 121 -22.76 -7.06 -16.93
C VAL A 121 -23.18 -6.81 -18.37
N LYS A 122 -22.88 -7.76 -19.26
CA LYS A 122 -23.48 -7.87 -20.59
C LYS A 122 -24.24 -9.18 -20.66
N GLY A 123 -25.54 -9.11 -20.85
CA GLY A 123 -26.40 -10.29 -20.86
C GLY A 123 -27.45 -10.22 -21.96
N SER A 124 -28.10 -11.34 -22.22
CA SER A 124 -29.11 -11.45 -23.27
C SER A 124 -30.39 -10.66 -22.98
N GLN A 125 -30.67 -10.34 -21.71
CA GLN A 125 -31.89 -9.63 -21.29
C GLN A 125 -31.58 -8.22 -20.79
N PHE A 126 -30.48 -8.07 -20.05
CA PHE A 126 -30.11 -6.82 -19.41
C PHE A 126 -28.59 -6.62 -19.43
N ASN A 127 -28.18 -5.40 -19.73
CA ASN A 127 -26.83 -4.91 -19.51
C ASN A 127 -26.82 -3.99 -18.28
N LEU A 128 -25.72 -4.01 -17.52
CA LEU A 128 -25.48 -3.14 -16.38
C LEU A 128 -24.19 -2.35 -16.62
N TYR A 129 -24.25 -1.05 -16.36
CA TYR A 129 -23.14 -0.12 -16.54
C TYR A 129 -22.90 0.74 -15.29
N GLU A 130 -21.70 1.30 -15.18
CA GLU A 130 -21.27 2.18 -14.10
C GLU A 130 -20.63 3.47 -14.63
N LEU A 131 -20.97 4.58 -13.98
CA LEU A 131 -20.30 5.88 -14.10
C LEU A 131 -19.98 6.42 -12.70
N PHE A 132 -18.77 6.93 -12.51
CA PHE A 132 -18.39 7.69 -11.32
C PHE A 132 -17.90 9.09 -11.71
N ASP A 133 -18.62 10.10 -11.27
CA ASP A 133 -18.34 11.53 -11.53
C ASP A 133 -18.25 12.37 -10.24
N GLY A 134 -18.26 11.71 -9.08
CA GLY A 134 -18.41 12.33 -7.76
C GLY A 134 -19.37 11.51 -6.90
N LYS A 135 -20.34 10.85 -7.55
CA LYS A 135 -21.09 9.73 -7.00
C LYS A 135 -21.13 8.58 -7.99
N TYR A 136 -21.45 7.38 -7.51
CA TYR A 136 -21.70 6.25 -8.40
C TYR A 136 -23.09 6.38 -9.01
N HIS A 137 -23.17 6.13 -10.31
CA HIS A 137 -24.39 5.97 -11.07
C HIS A 137 -24.36 4.60 -11.72
N PHE A 138 -25.44 3.84 -11.57
CA PHE A 138 -25.62 2.57 -12.26
C PHE A 138 -26.70 2.71 -13.31
N PHE A 139 -26.46 2.15 -14.48
CA PHE A 139 -27.42 2.18 -15.58
C PHE A 139 -27.78 0.77 -16.02
N ILE A 140 -29.06 0.56 -16.34
CA ILE A 140 -29.58 -0.69 -16.87
C ILE A 140 -30.12 -0.46 -18.28
N GLN A 141 -29.95 -1.46 -19.13
CA GLN A 141 -30.39 -1.41 -20.53
C GLN A 141 -30.91 -2.77 -20.96
N LYS A 142 -32.05 -2.82 -21.65
CA LYS A 142 -32.43 -3.98 -22.46
C LYS A 142 -31.69 -3.93 -23.80
N PRO A 143 -31.12 -5.04 -24.32
CA PRO A 143 -30.41 -5.02 -25.60
C PRO A 143 -31.18 -4.28 -26.70
N GLY A 144 -30.53 -3.29 -27.34
CA GLY A 144 -31.12 -2.44 -28.37
C GLY A 144 -32.03 -1.30 -27.88
N GLY A 145 -32.29 -1.20 -26.57
CA GLY A 145 -33.07 -0.11 -25.98
C GLY A 145 -32.23 0.98 -25.30
N ASP A 146 -32.91 1.92 -24.66
CA ASP A 146 -32.28 3.05 -23.97
C ASP A 146 -31.52 2.61 -22.71
N ILE A 147 -30.40 3.29 -22.46
CA ILE A 147 -29.62 3.16 -21.22
C ILE A 147 -30.27 4.07 -20.17
N LYS A 148 -30.81 3.48 -19.09
CA LYS A 148 -31.55 4.22 -18.06
C LYS A 148 -30.87 4.11 -16.70
N GLU A 149 -30.78 5.23 -15.99
CA GLU A 149 -30.23 5.26 -14.64
C GLU A 149 -31.12 4.50 -13.64
N LEU A 150 -30.50 3.67 -12.82
CA LEU A 150 -31.08 3.13 -11.59
C LEU A 150 -31.02 4.22 -10.52
N LYS A 151 -32.16 4.79 -10.15
CA LYS A 151 -32.22 6.01 -9.34
C LYS A 151 -31.95 5.75 -7.85
N TYR A 152 -31.09 6.57 -7.27
CA TYR A 152 -30.78 6.59 -5.85
C TYR A 152 -30.62 8.03 -5.38
N ARG A 153 -31.39 8.44 -4.37
CA ARG A 153 -31.37 9.81 -3.84
C ARG A 153 -31.18 9.82 -2.33
N VAL A 154 -30.47 10.83 -1.86
CA VAL A 154 -30.42 11.21 -0.44
C VAL A 154 -31.05 12.59 -0.36
N VAL A 155 -32.07 12.74 0.47
CA VAL A 155 -32.83 13.99 0.60
C VAL A 155 -32.70 14.54 2.01
N SER A 156 -32.55 15.86 2.10
CA SER A 156 -32.66 16.57 3.37
C SER A 156 -34.14 16.73 3.75
N ASN A 157 -34.45 16.56 5.02
CA ASN A 157 -35.75 16.90 5.58
C ASN A 157 -35.61 18.20 6.37
N ASP A 158 -36.10 19.28 5.77
CA ASP A 158 -35.96 20.65 6.27
C ASP A 158 -36.54 20.84 7.68
N ASN A 159 -37.49 19.98 8.08
CA ASN A 159 -38.17 20.13 9.36
C ASN A 159 -37.36 19.63 10.57
N ASN A 160 -36.40 18.71 10.40
CA ASN A 160 -35.73 18.04 11.55
C ASN A 160 -34.23 17.81 11.38
N ASN A 161 -33.57 18.37 10.36
CA ASN A 161 -32.14 18.14 10.08
C ASN A 161 -31.80 16.63 9.96
N THR A 162 -32.78 15.85 9.49
CA THR A 162 -32.64 14.41 9.24
C THR A 162 -32.57 14.16 7.74
N TYR A 163 -31.99 13.04 7.34
CA TYR A 163 -31.83 12.67 5.94
C TYR A 163 -32.57 11.38 5.66
N SER A 164 -33.21 11.29 4.50
CA SER A 164 -33.87 10.07 4.03
C SER A 164 -33.21 9.56 2.76
N THR A 165 -33.13 8.24 2.63
CA THR A 165 -32.58 7.58 1.45
C THR A 165 -33.70 6.99 0.61
N GLN A 166 -33.84 7.44 -0.64
CA GLN A 166 -34.82 6.94 -1.58
C GLN A 166 -34.18 5.93 -2.53
N LYS A 167 -34.42 4.63 -2.29
CA LYS A 167 -33.92 3.51 -3.10
C LYS A 167 -34.84 3.20 -4.30
N LEU A 168 -35.07 4.18 -5.17
CA LEU A 168 -36.00 4.07 -6.31
C LEU A 168 -35.64 2.92 -7.28
N PHE A 169 -34.35 2.59 -7.38
CA PHE A 169 -33.86 1.46 -8.16
C PHE A 169 -34.50 0.12 -7.80
N ILE A 170 -34.94 -0.09 -6.55
CA ILE A 170 -35.61 -1.33 -6.13
C ILE A 170 -36.91 -1.52 -6.93
N ASN A 171 -37.70 -0.45 -7.06
CA ASN A 171 -38.93 -0.48 -7.84
C ASN A 171 -38.65 -0.63 -9.34
N GLN A 172 -37.60 0.03 -9.85
CA GLN A 172 -37.18 -0.12 -11.25
C GLN A 172 -36.76 -1.57 -11.57
N LEU A 173 -35.92 -2.19 -10.73
CA LEU A 173 -35.50 -3.58 -10.92
C LEU A 173 -36.68 -4.56 -10.83
N THR A 174 -37.59 -4.33 -9.88
CA THR A 174 -38.79 -5.16 -9.74
C THR A 174 -39.73 -5.02 -10.93
N SER A 175 -39.86 -3.82 -11.52
CA SER A 175 -40.72 -3.61 -12.70
C SER A 175 -40.19 -4.32 -13.95
N TYR A 176 -38.87 -4.46 -14.09
CA TYR A 176 -38.27 -5.26 -15.18
C TYR A 176 -38.60 -6.76 -15.09
N LEU A 177 -39.00 -7.25 -13.91
CA LEU A 177 -39.32 -8.66 -13.66
C LEU A 177 -40.81 -9.01 -13.78
N VAL A 178 -41.70 -8.03 -14.01
CA VAL A 178 -43.16 -8.26 -14.01
C VAL A 178 -43.60 -9.33 -15.02
N ASN A 179 -42.91 -9.41 -16.17
CA ASN A 179 -43.23 -10.35 -17.25
C ASN A 179 -42.25 -11.54 -17.32
N GLN A 180 -41.52 -11.84 -16.24
CA GLN A 180 -40.54 -12.92 -16.21
C GLN A 180 -40.86 -13.90 -15.07
N SER A 181 -40.41 -15.15 -15.21
CA SER A 181 -40.48 -16.17 -14.17
C SER A 181 -39.55 -15.80 -13.00
N ARG A 182 -39.99 -14.89 -12.14
CA ARG A 182 -39.22 -14.43 -10.98
C ARG A 182 -39.19 -15.50 -9.89
N THR A 183 -38.04 -15.65 -9.24
CA THR A 183 -37.92 -16.47 -8.02
C THR A 183 -38.12 -15.60 -6.78
N GLU A 184 -38.73 -16.15 -5.72
CA GLU A 184 -38.85 -15.42 -4.45
C GLU A 184 -37.47 -14.98 -3.90
N GLY A 185 -36.45 -15.79 -4.14
CA GLY A 185 -35.07 -15.49 -3.75
C GLY A 185 -34.52 -14.23 -4.41
N LEU A 186 -34.74 -14.05 -5.73
CA LEU A 186 -34.31 -12.85 -6.45
C LEU A 186 -35.03 -11.60 -5.96
N VAL A 187 -36.34 -11.69 -5.73
CA VAL A 187 -37.14 -10.58 -5.21
C VAL A 187 -36.64 -10.14 -3.83
N LYS A 188 -36.40 -11.08 -2.91
CA LYS A 188 -35.81 -10.79 -1.59
C LYS A 188 -34.44 -10.12 -1.70
N LYS A 189 -33.58 -10.57 -2.63
CA LYS A 189 -32.27 -9.95 -2.89
C LYS A 189 -32.41 -8.52 -3.39
N ILE A 190 -33.38 -8.22 -4.25
CA ILE A 190 -33.64 -6.86 -4.75
C ILE A 190 -34.06 -5.93 -3.60
N TYR A 191 -35.00 -6.34 -2.75
CA TYR A 191 -35.44 -5.52 -1.61
C TYR A 191 -34.35 -5.28 -0.56
N ALA A 192 -33.45 -6.25 -0.36
CA ALA A 192 -32.33 -6.13 0.58
C ALA A 192 -31.10 -5.41 -0.02
N ALA A 193 -31.13 -5.05 -1.30
CA ALA A 193 -29.97 -4.53 -2.01
C ALA A 193 -29.50 -3.17 -1.49
N ASN A 194 -28.18 -2.98 -1.47
CA ASN A 194 -27.58 -1.66 -1.42
C ASN A 194 -27.25 -1.16 -2.83
N TYR A 195 -27.16 0.16 -2.98
CA TYR A 195 -26.81 0.79 -4.25
C TYR A 195 -25.30 0.68 -4.50
N THR A 196 -24.84 -0.54 -4.77
CA THR A 196 -23.42 -0.88 -4.93
C THR A 196 -23.20 -1.78 -6.14
N GLU A 197 -22.02 -1.69 -6.75
CA GLU A 197 -21.59 -2.53 -7.87
C GLU A 197 -21.79 -4.02 -7.56
N LYS A 198 -21.41 -4.46 -6.35
CA LYS A 198 -21.50 -5.87 -5.94
C LYS A 198 -22.93 -6.38 -5.93
N ASP A 199 -23.84 -5.65 -5.31
CA ASP A 199 -25.25 -6.08 -5.19
C ASP A 199 -25.95 -6.02 -6.54
N LEU A 200 -25.77 -4.93 -7.29
CA LEU A 200 -26.43 -4.73 -8.59
C LEU A 200 -25.90 -5.70 -9.65
N THR A 201 -24.59 -5.94 -9.71
CA THR A 201 -23.99 -6.93 -10.63
C THR A 201 -24.55 -8.31 -10.36
N ARG A 202 -24.61 -8.73 -9.09
CA ARG A 202 -25.17 -10.02 -8.68
C ARG A 202 -26.64 -10.14 -9.09
N ILE A 203 -27.45 -9.11 -8.82
CA ILE A 203 -28.87 -9.09 -9.17
C ILE A 203 -29.06 -9.17 -10.69
N VAL A 204 -28.40 -8.30 -11.47
CA VAL A 204 -28.59 -8.27 -12.93
C VAL A 204 -28.06 -9.55 -13.61
N THR A 205 -27.01 -10.16 -13.06
CA THR A 205 -26.53 -11.48 -13.49
C THR A 205 -27.62 -12.55 -13.28
N GLU A 206 -28.24 -12.57 -12.10
CA GLU A 206 -29.33 -13.51 -11.79
C GLU A 206 -30.59 -13.24 -12.64
N MET A 207 -30.92 -11.97 -12.90
CA MET A 207 -32.01 -11.59 -13.82
C MET A 207 -31.79 -12.12 -15.24
N ASN A 208 -30.56 -12.02 -15.76
CA ASN A 208 -30.24 -12.56 -17.09
C ASN A 208 -30.33 -14.09 -17.15
N ASN A 209 -29.98 -14.77 -16.06
CA ASN A 209 -30.04 -16.23 -15.97
C ASN A 209 -31.46 -16.81 -15.84
N LEU A 210 -32.51 -15.98 -15.68
CA LEU A 210 -33.89 -16.46 -15.61
C LEU A 210 -34.38 -17.06 -16.94
N SER A 211 -33.96 -16.48 -18.07
CA SER A 211 -34.46 -16.85 -19.40
C SER A 211 -33.40 -16.70 -20.49
N GLY A 212 -32.13 -16.55 -20.12
CA GLY A 212 -31.07 -16.22 -21.04
C GLY A 212 -29.69 -16.54 -20.51
N ASN A 213 -28.69 -15.85 -21.05
CA ASN A 213 -27.28 -16.06 -20.70
C ASN A 213 -26.57 -14.74 -20.40
N VAL A 214 -25.46 -14.87 -19.68
CA VAL A 214 -24.56 -13.77 -19.38
C VAL A 214 -23.32 -13.93 -20.27
N GLN A 215 -23.07 -12.93 -21.10
CA GLN A 215 -21.95 -12.92 -22.06
C GLN A 215 -20.68 -12.38 -21.43
N TYR A 216 -20.83 -11.42 -20.51
CA TYR A 216 -19.72 -10.80 -19.82
C TYR A 216 -20.17 -10.37 -18.43
N VAL A 217 -19.30 -10.60 -17.44
CA VAL A 217 -19.38 -9.98 -16.12
C VAL A 217 -18.02 -9.37 -15.87
N ALA A 218 -17.98 -8.10 -15.51
CA ALA A 218 -16.75 -7.46 -15.10
C ALA A 218 -16.15 -8.27 -13.95
N SER A 219 -14.87 -8.60 -14.05
CA SER A 219 -14.24 -9.39 -13.00
C SER A 219 -14.27 -8.60 -11.70
N VAL A 220 -15.06 -9.07 -10.73
CA VAL A 220 -15.05 -8.57 -9.35
C VAL A 220 -13.66 -8.83 -8.71
N GLU A 221 -12.77 -9.58 -9.37
CA GLU A 221 -11.40 -9.82 -8.89
C GLU A 221 -10.56 -8.55 -8.74
N SER A 222 -10.93 -7.41 -9.33
CA SER A 222 -10.19 -6.15 -9.17
C SER A 222 -10.37 -5.46 -7.81
N LYS A 223 -11.00 -6.11 -6.80
CA LYS A 223 -11.14 -5.60 -5.42
C LYS A 223 -10.66 -6.55 -4.32
N LYS A 224 -10.08 -7.72 -4.63
CA LYS A 224 -9.53 -8.59 -3.58
C LYS A 224 -8.21 -8.00 -3.06
N VAL A 225 -8.19 -7.67 -1.78
CA VAL A 225 -6.96 -7.24 -1.08
C VAL A 225 -5.86 -8.26 -1.36
N GLY A 226 -4.73 -7.80 -1.90
CA GLY A 226 -3.59 -8.67 -2.20
C GLY A 226 -2.96 -9.10 -0.89
N VAL A 227 -2.90 -10.40 -0.63
CA VAL A 227 -2.25 -10.95 0.57
C VAL A 227 -1.07 -11.79 0.12
N SER A 228 0.12 -11.50 0.64
CA SER A 228 1.35 -12.23 0.32
C SER A 228 2.15 -12.49 1.58
N PHE A 229 2.29 -13.76 1.95
CA PHE A 229 3.14 -14.17 3.05
C PHE A 229 4.60 -14.16 2.59
N PHE A 230 5.53 -13.91 3.49
CA PHE A 230 6.95 -13.98 3.18
C PHE A 230 7.79 -14.48 4.36
N ALA A 231 8.97 -14.98 4.00
CA ALA A 231 10.07 -15.25 4.92
C ALA A 231 11.36 -14.66 4.34
N GLY A 232 12.26 -14.19 5.20
CA GLY A 232 13.49 -13.57 4.77
C GLY A 232 14.62 -13.69 5.78
N ALA A 233 15.83 -13.49 5.28
CA ALA A 233 17.05 -13.48 6.06
C ALA A 233 18.00 -12.42 5.52
N GLY A 234 18.90 -11.96 6.38
CA GLY A 234 19.78 -10.85 6.07
C GLY A 234 20.82 -10.60 7.15
N GLY A 235 21.51 -9.48 6.97
CA GLY A 235 22.60 -9.05 7.82
C GLY A 235 22.68 -7.54 7.85
N GLY A 236 23.27 -7.00 8.89
CA GLY A 236 23.42 -5.56 9.05
C GLY A 236 24.64 -5.16 9.84
N TYR A 237 24.74 -3.87 10.06
CA TYR A 237 25.73 -3.26 10.92
C TYR A 237 25.02 -2.38 11.94
N SER A 238 25.39 -2.52 13.21
CA SER A 238 24.93 -1.62 14.27
C SER A 238 26.11 -1.04 15.00
N ASN A 239 26.08 0.27 15.25
CA ASN A 239 27.06 0.93 16.09
C ASN A 239 26.39 1.52 17.33
N LEU A 240 27.07 1.46 18.47
CA LEU A 240 26.63 2.05 19.73
C LEU A 240 27.26 3.43 19.88
N LYS A 241 26.42 4.48 19.93
CA LYS A 241 26.88 5.86 20.15
C LYS A 241 26.67 6.24 21.60
N PHE A 242 27.74 6.72 22.23
CA PHE A 242 27.68 7.33 23.54
C PHE A 242 27.37 8.83 23.41
N GLY A 243 26.52 9.35 24.28
CA GLY A 243 26.23 10.78 24.43
C GLY A 243 26.15 11.21 25.89
N GLY A 244 26.52 12.46 26.19
CA GLY A 244 26.47 13.02 27.54
C GLY A 244 27.79 12.88 28.31
N ASN A 245 27.73 12.93 29.64
CA ASN A 245 28.92 12.90 30.50
C ASN A 245 28.90 11.66 31.40
N ASN A 246 29.80 10.72 31.14
CA ASN A 246 30.07 9.59 32.01
C ASN A 246 31.58 9.34 32.00
N SER A 247 32.23 9.54 33.14
CA SER A 247 33.67 9.41 33.23
C SER A 247 34.18 8.02 32.89
N THR A 248 33.34 6.97 32.94
CA THR A 248 33.73 5.56 32.69
C THR A 248 33.42 5.06 31.30
N LEU A 249 32.24 5.38 30.79
CA LEU A 249 31.77 4.89 29.50
C LEU A 249 31.99 5.88 28.36
N GLY A 250 32.25 7.16 28.68
CA GLY A 250 32.42 8.23 27.70
C GLY A 250 33.75 8.20 26.96
N ASP A 251 34.80 7.67 27.60
CA ASP A 251 36.13 7.54 26.99
C ASP A 251 36.30 6.24 26.18
N MET A 252 35.27 5.40 26.14
CA MET A 252 35.32 4.13 25.41
C MET A 252 35.09 4.32 23.91
N GLN A 253 35.89 3.61 23.12
CA GLN A 253 35.68 3.45 21.69
C GLN A 253 34.85 2.20 21.42
N TYR A 254 33.57 2.38 21.11
CA TYR A 254 32.67 1.29 20.76
C TYR A 254 32.91 0.83 19.31
N LYS A 255 33.12 -0.48 19.15
CA LYS A 255 33.20 -1.16 17.85
C LYS A 255 31.78 -1.52 17.42
N GLY A 256 31.46 -1.30 16.15
CA GLY A 256 30.18 -1.75 15.62
C GLY A 256 30.11 -3.26 15.44
N SER A 257 28.89 -3.78 15.49
CA SER A 257 28.56 -5.20 15.44
C SER A 257 27.92 -5.56 14.11
N PHE A 258 28.27 -6.75 13.59
CA PHE A 258 27.43 -7.42 12.61
C PHE A 258 26.08 -7.81 13.25
N VAL A 259 25.00 -7.73 12.48
CA VAL A 259 23.63 -8.01 12.95
C VAL A 259 23.01 -9.10 12.09
N PRO A 260 23.08 -10.39 12.46
CA PRO A 260 22.30 -11.42 11.78
C PRO A 260 20.81 -11.15 11.96
N TYR A 261 20.04 -11.33 10.89
CA TYR A 261 18.64 -10.94 10.85
C TYR A 261 17.79 -11.99 10.14
N VAL A 262 16.68 -12.41 10.74
CA VAL A 262 15.66 -13.27 10.11
C VAL A 262 14.27 -12.72 10.36
N THR A 263 13.35 -12.93 9.43
CA THR A 263 12.01 -12.36 9.52
C THR A 263 10.96 -13.19 8.79
N VAL A 264 9.73 -13.11 9.29
CA VAL A 264 8.53 -13.65 8.66
C VAL A 264 7.42 -12.61 8.75
N GLY A 265 6.51 -12.60 7.79
CA GLY A 265 5.42 -11.63 7.81
C GLY A 265 4.44 -11.76 6.66
N VAL A 266 3.59 -10.74 6.55
CA VAL A 266 2.53 -10.64 5.57
C VAL A 266 2.46 -9.23 4.99
N ASP A 267 2.31 -9.16 3.67
CA ASP A 267 1.98 -7.97 2.92
C ASP A 267 0.49 -7.97 2.59
N ILE A 268 -0.17 -6.86 2.89
CA ILE A 268 -1.57 -6.58 2.61
C ILE A 268 -1.61 -5.38 1.68
N SER A 269 -1.82 -5.62 0.40
CA SER A 269 -1.76 -4.62 -0.66
C SER A 269 -3.14 -4.19 -1.13
N SER A 270 -3.31 -2.89 -1.35
CA SER A 270 -4.57 -2.35 -1.89
C SER A 270 -4.83 -2.91 -3.30
N PRO A 271 -6.05 -3.37 -3.61
CA PRO A 271 -6.39 -3.86 -4.95
C PRO A 271 -6.45 -2.75 -6.01
N ARG A 272 -6.55 -1.49 -5.59
CA ARG A 272 -6.60 -0.31 -6.47
C ARG A 272 -5.23 0.35 -6.57
N ASN A 273 -4.98 1.07 -7.66
CA ASN A 273 -3.70 1.75 -7.95
C ASN A 273 -2.48 0.81 -8.00
N LEU A 274 -2.62 -0.41 -8.53
CA LEU A 274 -1.49 -1.36 -8.72
C LEU A 274 -0.72 -1.69 -7.44
N HIS A 275 -1.41 -1.85 -6.30
CA HIS A 275 -0.74 -2.08 -5.02
C HIS A 275 0.22 -0.95 -4.62
N ALA A 276 -0.06 0.30 -5.04
CA ALA A 276 0.77 1.45 -4.70
C ALA A 276 1.03 1.56 -3.19
N PHE A 277 0.05 1.18 -2.38
CA PHE A 277 0.19 1.05 -0.94
C PHE A 277 0.12 -0.42 -0.50
N THR A 278 1.07 -0.80 0.35
CA THR A 278 1.11 -2.10 1.01
C THR A 278 1.30 -1.89 2.51
N LEU A 279 0.38 -2.42 3.31
CA LEU A 279 0.56 -2.55 4.75
C LEU A 279 1.32 -3.85 5.01
N ARG A 280 2.45 -3.76 5.71
CA ARG A 280 3.26 -4.92 6.08
C ARG A 280 3.24 -5.10 7.59
N ALA A 281 2.92 -6.31 8.01
CA ALA A 281 3.09 -6.78 9.37
C ALA A 281 4.13 -7.88 9.39
N GLU A 282 5.16 -7.75 10.23
CA GLU A 282 6.26 -8.72 10.29
C GLU A 282 6.78 -8.91 11.71
N VAL A 283 7.40 -10.05 11.94
CA VAL A 283 8.20 -10.32 13.15
C VAL A 283 9.61 -10.59 12.69
N SER A 284 10.58 -10.00 13.39
CA SER A 284 12.00 -10.19 13.13
C SER A 284 12.71 -10.71 14.37
N TYR A 285 13.74 -11.53 14.16
CA TYR A 285 14.73 -11.88 15.17
C TYR A 285 16.09 -11.39 14.73
N TYR A 286 16.81 -10.74 15.62
CA TYR A 286 18.18 -10.29 15.38
C TYR A 286 19.01 -10.23 16.65
N SER A 287 20.32 -10.28 16.50
CA SER A 287 21.27 -10.18 17.61
C SER A 287 22.36 -9.16 17.33
N THR A 288 22.81 -8.46 18.36
CA THR A 288 23.89 -7.49 18.28
C THR A 288 24.90 -7.76 19.39
N ASP A 289 26.18 -7.80 19.06
CA ASP A 289 27.30 -8.02 19.98
C ASP A 289 28.21 -6.77 19.99
N TYR A 290 27.91 -5.85 20.89
CA TYR A 290 28.70 -4.64 21.04
C TYR A 290 29.90 -4.89 21.94
N SER A 291 31.02 -4.30 21.56
CA SER A 291 32.20 -4.19 22.42
C SER A 291 32.73 -2.77 22.41
N GLY A 292 33.27 -2.34 23.53
CA GLY A 292 33.96 -1.06 23.67
C GLY A 292 35.20 -1.22 24.52
N GLU A 293 36.24 -0.48 24.20
CA GLU A 293 37.50 -0.46 24.95
C GLU A 293 37.92 0.99 25.21
N GLY A 294 38.48 1.26 26.38
CA GLY A 294 38.99 2.56 26.80
C GLY A 294 40.21 2.40 27.70
N THR A 295 40.85 3.52 28.02
CA THR A 295 42.02 3.53 28.91
C THR A 295 41.90 4.70 29.88
N LYS A 296 42.23 4.46 31.15
CA LYS A 296 42.15 5.45 32.22
C LYS A 296 43.40 5.43 33.09
N ASP A 297 43.67 6.55 33.74
CA ASP A 297 44.75 6.67 34.71
C ASP A 297 44.36 6.03 36.06
N VAL A 298 45.31 5.36 36.71
CA VAL A 298 45.10 4.75 38.02
C VAL A 298 44.97 5.84 39.09
N PRO A 299 43.94 5.82 39.98
CA PRO A 299 43.68 6.90 40.93
C PRO A 299 44.83 7.26 41.90
N ILE A 300 45.81 6.36 42.05
CA ILE A 300 46.92 6.46 43.03
C ILE A 300 48.27 6.68 42.33
N SER A 301 48.33 6.59 40.99
CA SER A 301 49.57 6.71 40.19
C SER A 301 49.23 7.31 38.82
N THR A 302 49.71 8.52 38.53
CA THR A 302 49.45 9.21 37.26
C THR A 302 50.25 8.65 36.08
N SER A 303 51.21 7.75 36.33
CA SER A 303 51.98 7.06 35.29
C SER A 303 51.39 5.72 34.86
N ASP A 304 50.52 5.13 35.69
CA ASP A 304 49.94 3.80 35.43
C ASP A 304 48.53 3.93 34.87
N LYS A 305 48.22 3.09 33.88
CA LYS A 305 46.92 3.06 33.22
C LYS A 305 46.24 1.70 33.40
N TYR A 306 44.92 1.70 33.43
CA TYR A 306 44.12 0.48 33.35
C TYR A 306 43.20 0.52 32.13
N ILE A 307 43.00 -0.65 31.53
CA ILE A 307 42.13 -0.84 30.37
C ILE A 307 40.73 -1.11 30.88
N THR A 308 39.76 -0.37 30.35
CA THR A 308 38.34 -0.62 30.57
C THR A 308 37.75 -1.25 29.33
N SER A 309 36.93 -2.28 29.49
CA SER A 309 36.22 -2.91 28.39
C SER A 309 34.77 -3.15 28.75
N TYR A 310 33.91 -3.05 27.75
CA TYR A 310 32.50 -3.30 27.88
C TYR A 310 32.04 -4.25 26.78
N ALA A 311 31.24 -5.25 27.14
CA ALA A 311 30.68 -6.22 26.21
C ALA A 311 29.18 -6.42 26.46
N LEU A 312 28.39 -6.26 25.40
CA LEU A 312 26.93 -6.32 25.42
C LEU A 312 26.42 -7.20 24.27
N LEU A 313 25.88 -8.38 24.61
CA LEU A 313 25.19 -9.26 23.67
C LEU A 313 23.69 -9.15 23.89
N GLN A 314 23.01 -8.60 22.90
CA GLN A 314 21.58 -8.36 22.90
C GLN A 314 20.91 -9.24 21.84
N LYS A 315 19.79 -9.85 22.21
CA LYS A 315 18.92 -10.64 21.33
C LYS A 315 17.55 -10.00 21.33
N ASN A 316 17.00 -9.80 20.14
CA ASN A 316 15.76 -9.07 19.96
C ASN A 316 14.74 -9.87 19.17
N ILE A 317 13.49 -9.80 19.60
CA ILE A 317 12.33 -10.12 18.79
C ILE A 317 11.59 -8.82 18.54
N SER A 318 11.19 -8.54 17.30
CA SER A 318 10.55 -7.26 16.97
C SER A 318 9.38 -7.40 16.01
N PRO A 319 8.14 -7.47 16.55
CA PRO A 319 6.94 -7.18 15.80
C PRO A 319 7.00 -5.77 15.21
N THR A 320 6.65 -5.64 13.94
CA THR A 320 6.78 -4.42 13.17
C THR A 320 5.56 -4.24 12.28
N VAL A 321 5.05 -3.02 12.23
CA VAL A 321 4.04 -2.59 11.26
C VAL A 321 4.62 -1.47 10.42
N SER A 322 4.47 -1.55 9.10
CA SER A 322 4.98 -0.55 8.17
C SER A 322 4.02 -0.31 7.01
N LEU A 323 4.01 0.92 6.50
CA LEU A 323 3.31 1.30 5.28
C LEU A 323 4.35 1.51 4.18
N LEU A 324 4.18 0.78 3.08
CA LEU A 324 5.07 0.82 1.92
C LEU A 324 4.36 1.52 0.76
N TYR A 325 5.06 2.44 0.11
CA TYR A 325 4.66 3.10 -1.12
C TYR A 325 5.57 2.66 -2.27
N GLY A 326 5.02 1.90 -3.22
CA GLY A 326 5.74 1.49 -4.42
C GLY A 326 5.68 2.59 -5.47
N PHE A 327 6.77 3.28 -5.76
CA PHE A 327 6.80 4.40 -6.72
C PHE A 327 7.19 3.96 -8.14
N VAL A 328 7.93 2.86 -8.28
CA VAL A 328 8.10 2.15 -9.57
C VAL A 328 7.30 0.86 -9.51
N ARG A 329 6.42 0.64 -10.50
CA ARG A 329 5.48 -0.50 -10.55
C ARG A 329 5.35 -1.03 -11.98
N LYS A 330 6.19 -2.00 -12.33
CA LYS A 330 6.11 -2.80 -13.55
C LYS A 330 5.62 -4.20 -13.20
N GLU A 331 5.20 -4.96 -14.21
CA GLU A 331 4.68 -6.33 -14.04
C GLU A 331 5.66 -7.29 -13.36
N SER A 332 6.97 -7.11 -13.58
CA SER A 332 8.03 -7.93 -12.98
C SER A 332 8.88 -7.20 -11.93
N LEU A 333 8.66 -5.91 -11.70
CA LEU A 333 9.54 -5.07 -10.89
C LEU A 333 8.75 -4.01 -10.12
N GLN A 334 8.96 -3.96 -8.82
CA GLN A 334 8.46 -2.89 -7.95
C GLN A 334 9.61 -2.31 -7.14
N ILE A 335 9.72 -0.99 -7.08
CA ILE A 335 10.62 -0.28 -6.15
C ILE A 335 9.76 0.52 -5.20
N TYR A 336 10.04 0.41 -3.90
CA TYR A 336 9.22 1.00 -2.85
C TYR A 336 10.06 1.64 -1.76
N VAL A 337 9.46 2.67 -1.15
CA VAL A 337 9.91 3.24 0.13
C VAL A 337 8.87 2.93 1.19
N GLY A 338 9.25 2.89 2.45
CA GLY A 338 8.32 2.67 3.54
C GLY A 338 8.74 3.34 4.83
N ALA A 339 7.75 3.53 5.70
CA ALA A 339 7.96 3.95 7.08
C ALA A 339 7.18 3.02 8.00
N GLY A 340 7.73 2.75 9.17
CA GLY A 340 7.12 1.84 10.13
C GLY A 340 7.59 2.04 11.55
N VAL A 341 7.02 1.22 12.42
CA VAL A 341 7.29 1.20 13.85
C VAL A 341 7.52 -0.26 14.26
N ALA A 342 8.65 -0.50 14.91
CA ALA A 342 8.99 -1.78 15.51
C ALA A 342 8.85 -1.71 17.03
N TRP A 343 8.22 -2.71 17.63
CA TRP A 343 8.27 -2.93 19.07
C TRP A 343 9.34 -3.96 19.36
N ASN A 344 10.46 -3.56 19.95
CA ASN A 344 11.57 -4.45 20.23
C ASN A 344 11.42 -5.03 21.63
N LEU A 345 11.55 -6.36 21.73
CA LEU A 345 11.60 -7.12 22.96
C LEU A 345 13.01 -7.71 23.07
N ALA A 346 13.73 -7.34 24.13
CA ALA A 346 15.15 -7.62 24.24
C ALA A 346 15.50 -8.50 25.43
N SER A 347 16.52 -9.33 25.21
CA SER A 347 17.23 -10.08 26.23
C SER A 347 18.71 -9.78 26.13
N TYR A 348 19.36 -9.62 27.28
CA TYR A 348 20.77 -9.28 27.40
C TYR A 348 21.51 -10.47 27.99
N SER A 349 22.03 -11.34 27.13
CA SER A 349 22.75 -12.56 27.56
C SER A 349 24.19 -12.30 27.97
N LYS A 350 24.74 -11.14 27.61
CA LYS A 350 26.05 -10.67 28.06
C LYS A 350 25.93 -9.17 28.32
N ASN A 351 26.34 -8.75 29.51
CA ASN A 351 26.39 -7.36 29.93
C ASN A 351 27.50 -7.26 30.97
N ILE A 352 28.74 -7.11 30.50
CA ILE A 352 29.93 -7.25 31.34
C ILE A 352 30.83 -6.06 31.13
N TYR A 353 31.17 -5.39 32.23
CA TYR A 353 32.24 -4.40 32.29
C TYR A 353 33.47 -5.05 32.92
N THR A 354 34.64 -4.87 32.32
CA THR A 354 35.90 -5.43 32.83
C THR A 354 36.98 -4.37 32.88
N GLU A 355 37.67 -4.31 34.01
CA GLU A 355 38.84 -3.48 34.21
C GLU A 355 40.07 -4.38 34.30
N THR A 356 41.13 -4.02 33.61
CA THR A 356 42.40 -4.77 33.56
C THR A 356 43.54 -3.83 33.91
N SER A 357 44.28 -4.15 34.97
CA SER A 357 45.45 -3.42 35.42
C SER A 357 46.59 -4.38 35.73
N ASP A 358 47.82 -3.99 35.41
CA ASP A 358 49.01 -4.78 35.75
C ASP A 358 49.20 -4.89 37.28
N THR A 359 48.63 -3.96 38.06
CA THR A 359 48.79 -3.91 39.53
C THR A 359 47.86 -4.85 40.27
N TRP A 360 46.62 -5.04 39.80
CA TRP A 360 45.58 -5.80 40.53
C TRP A 360 44.80 -6.79 39.66
N GLY A 361 45.25 -7.04 38.44
CA GLY A 361 44.68 -8.02 37.51
C GLY A 361 43.31 -7.61 36.97
N ASN A 362 42.47 -8.60 36.68
CA ASN A 362 41.17 -8.39 36.03
C ASN A 362 40.04 -8.33 37.07
N ARG A 363 39.18 -7.30 36.95
CA ARG A 363 37.92 -7.20 37.70
C ARG A 363 36.77 -7.11 36.73
N SER A 364 35.79 -8.01 36.85
CA SER A 364 34.61 -8.04 35.98
C SER A 364 33.33 -7.85 36.77
N PHE A 365 32.47 -6.98 36.25
CA PHE A 365 31.18 -6.62 36.81
C PHE A 365 30.09 -7.09 35.85
N LYS A 366 29.26 -8.03 36.28
CA LYS A 366 28.10 -8.50 35.52
C LYS A 366 26.93 -7.57 35.73
N ASP A 367 26.07 -7.47 34.71
CA ASP A 367 24.87 -6.63 34.70
C ASP A 367 25.18 -5.16 35.03
N TYR A 368 26.34 -4.67 34.55
CA TYR A 368 26.88 -3.35 34.89
C TYR A 368 25.91 -2.21 34.55
N LEU A 369 25.20 -2.34 33.43
CA LEU A 369 24.18 -1.38 32.98
C LEU A 369 22.78 -1.96 33.03
N ILE A 370 21.80 -1.12 33.38
CA ILE A 370 20.38 -1.50 33.33
C ILE A 370 19.80 -1.00 32.01
N PHE A 371 19.29 -1.93 31.21
CA PHE A 371 18.62 -1.62 29.96
C PHE A 371 17.13 -1.98 30.02
N PRO A 372 16.26 -1.24 29.32
CA PRO A 372 14.86 -1.60 29.18
C PRO A 372 14.74 -2.93 28.41
N LYS A 373 13.80 -3.78 28.84
CA LYS A 373 13.50 -5.04 28.15
C LYS A 373 12.64 -4.85 26.90
N SER A 374 12.09 -3.65 26.69
CA SER A 374 11.37 -3.32 25.47
C SER A 374 11.39 -1.82 25.15
N TRP A 375 11.30 -1.49 23.87
CA TRP A 375 11.17 -0.11 23.39
C TRP A 375 10.59 -0.07 21.98
N ILE A 376 10.17 1.12 21.56
CA ILE A 376 9.64 1.37 20.22
C ILE A 376 10.72 2.02 19.36
N SER A 377 10.88 1.56 18.11
CA SER A 377 11.81 2.14 17.14
C SER A 377 11.09 2.52 15.86
N PRO A 378 11.10 3.80 15.46
CA PRO A 378 10.76 4.16 14.09
C PRO A 378 11.80 3.58 13.12
N LEU A 379 11.33 3.23 11.93
CA LEU A 379 12.18 2.72 10.87
C LEU A 379 11.76 3.24 9.49
N LEU A 380 12.75 3.35 8.62
CA LEU A 380 12.58 3.64 7.20
C LEU A 380 13.04 2.44 6.38
N LYS A 381 12.32 2.19 5.30
CA LYS A 381 12.56 1.07 4.39
C LYS A 381 12.77 1.56 2.97
N LEU A 382 13.70 0.92 2.28
CA LEU A 382 13.87 1.04 0.84
C LEU A 382 14.03 -0.36 0.27
N GLY A 383 13.23 -0.73 -0.73
CA GLY A 383 13.31 -2.07 -1.27
C GLY A 383 12.91 -2.19 -2.73
N ILE A 384 13.27 -3.35 -3.28
CA ILE A 384 12.98 -3.77 -4.65
C ILE A 384 12.34 -5.17 -4.59
N LYS A 385 11.23 -5.36 -5.30
CA LYS A 385 10.53 -6.65 -5.43
C LYS A 385 10.54 -7.07 -6.90
N LEU A 386 10.95 -8.31 -7.16
CA LEU A 386 11.12 -8.92 -8.47
C LEU A 386 10.14 -10.09 -8.63
N ASN A 387 9.43 -10.12 -9.77
CA ASN A 387 8.49 -11.17 -10.17
C ASN A 387 7.47 -11.56 -9.08
N HIS A 388 7.11 -10.61 -8.22
CA HIS A 388 6.28 -10.79 -7.04
C HIS A 388 6.76 -11.83 -6.01
N ARG A 389 7.90 -12.51 -6.24
CA ARG A 389 8.40 -13.64 -5.43
C ARG A 389 9.61 -13.31 -4.59
N ILE A 390 10.49 -12.41 -5.04
CA ILE A 390 11.75 -12.12 -4.34
C ILE A 390 11.79 -10.63 -4.06
N SER A 391 12.19 -10.23 -2.86
CA SER A 391 12.52 -8.84 -2.57
C SER A 391 13.86 -8.70 -1.88
N ALA A 392 14.53 -7.58 -2.14
CA ALA A 392 15.70 -7.12 -1.41
C ALA A 392 15.36 -5.78 -0.77
N GLU A 393 15.69 -5.62 0.51
CA GLU A 393 15.28 -4.48 1.33
C GLU A 393 16.42 -4.01 2.23
N LEU A 394 16.53 -2.69 2.37
CA LEU A 394 17.36 -1.99 3.34
C LEU A 394 16.45 -1.32 4.36
N ASP A 395 16.74 -1.56 5.64
CA ASP A 395 16.03 -0.99 6.77
C ASP A 395 17.01 -0.15 7.61
N GLY A 396 16.62 1.10 7.89
CA GLY A 396 17.30 1.97 8.86
C GLY A 396 16.45 2.11 10.11
N ARG A 397 16.98 1.69 11.27
CA ARG A 397 16.31 1.81 12.58
C ARG A 397 16.97 2.88 13.42
N PHE A 398 16.15 3.80 13.92
CA PHE A 398 16.61 4.93 14.72
C PHE A 398 15.97 4.87 16.11
N ILE A 399 16.80 4.95 17.14
CA ILE A 399 16.37 5.03 18.54
C ILE A 399 16.86 6.37 19.11
N SER A 400 16.12 6.97 20.04
CA SER A 400 16.57 8.16 20.76
C SER A 400 17.58 7.80 21.86
N SER A 401 17.29 6.79 22.69
CA SER A 401 18.20 6.23 23.70
C SER A 401 17.80 4.80 24.07
N MET A 402 18.77 3.91 24.31
CA MET A 402 18.53 2.60 24.94
C MET A 402 18.70 2.62 26.47
N THR A 403 19.04 3.77 27.05
CA THR A 403 19.26 3.89 28.50
C THR A 403 18.39 4.98 29.09
N ASP A 404 17.93 4.75 30.33
CA ASP A 404 17.08 5.67 31.07
C ASP A 404 17.86 6.61 32.01
N TYR A 405 19.18 6.74 31.82
CA TYR A 405 20.01 7.64 32.62
C TYR A 405 19.81 9.10 32.20
N SER A 406 19.73 10.00 33.18
CA SER A 406 19.49 11.44 32.95
C SER A 406 20.69 12.21 32.42
N ALA A 407 21.91 11.74 32.69
CA ALA A 407 23.16 12.45 32.38
C ALA A 407 23.90 11.95 31.12
N TRP A 408 23.53 10.77 30.61
CA TRP A 408 24.19 10.16 29.46
C TRP A 408 23.28 9.14 28.77
N SER A 409 23.56 8.84 27.50
CA SER A 409 22.83 7.86 26.70
C SER A 409 23.76 6.91 25.94
N LEU A 410 23.29 5.68 25.75
CA LEU A 410 23.81 4.77 24.72
C LEU A 410 22.72 4.56 23.68
N THR A 411 23.02 4.92 22.43
CA THR A 411 22.04 4.89 21.33
C THR A 411 22.58 4.05 20.18
N PRO A 412 21.93 2.92 19.85
CA PRO A 412 22.32 2.12 18.70
C PRO A 412 21.82 2.80 17.42
N GLN A 413 22.61 2.68 16.37
CA GLN A 413 22.20 3.00 15.01
C GLN A 413 22.37 1.76 14.16
N THR A 414 21.26 1.16 13.76
CA THR A 414 21.24 -0.13 13.08
C THR A 414 20.76 0.03 11.64
N PHE A 415 21.57 -0.47 10.71
CA PHE A 415 21.21 -0.60 9.30
C PHE A 415 21.26 -2.07 8.92
N THR A 416 20.17 -2.60 8.37
CA THR A 416 20.08 -4.02 7.97
C THR A 416 19.69 -4.12 6.51
N GLY A 417 20.30 -5.07 5.81
CA GLY A 417 19.90 -5.48 4.47
C GLY A 417 19.41 -6.92 4.50
N GLN A 418 18.37 -7.22 3.72
CA GLN A 418 17.76 -8.55 3.72
C GLN A 418 17.14 -8.94 2.40
N ILE A 419 17.06 -10.25 2.17
CA ILE A 419 16.35 -10.85 1.04
C ILE A 419 15.12 -11.58 1.59
N ARG A 420 13.98 -11.46 0.91
CA ARG A 420 12.73 -12.14 1.26
C ARG A 420 12.21 -12.93 0.07
N TYR A 421 11.61 -14.07 0.38
CA TYR A 421 10.82 -14.86 -0.53
C TYR A 421 9.33 -14.74 -0.17
N HIS A 422 8.50 -14.46 -1.16
CA HIS A 422 7.06 -14.31 -1.06
C HIS A 422 6.39 -15.58 -1.61
N PHE A 423 5.46 -16.13 -0.82
CA PHE A 423 4.72 -17.36 -1.10
C PHE A 423 3.44 -17.10 -1.90
#